data_AF-A0A9X4L2F8-F1
#
_entry.id   AF-A0A9X4L2F8-F1
#
_cell.length_a   1.000
_cell.length_b   1.000
_cell.length_c   1.000
_cell.angle_alpha   90.00
_cell.angle_beta   90.00
_cell.angle_gamma   90.00
#
_symmetry.space_group_name_H-M   'P 1'
#
loop_
_entity.id
_entity.type
_entity.pdbx_description
1 polymer ?
#
loop_
_entity_poly.entity_id
_entity_poly.type
_entity_poly.pdbx_seq_one_letter_code
_entity_poly.pdbx_strand_id
1 'polypeptide(L)' 'MRTADQVKRKYHELASRKQAIEALYEQAGAEARPELQAQAERLEEQLLLLEWVLNAPMGSYHG' A
#
# COMPACT_ATOMS: atom_id res chain seq x y z
N MET A 1 7.06 17.39 -5.99
CA MET A 1 7.29 16.25 -5.07
C MET A 1 6.10 16.18 -4.13
N ARG A 2 5.54 15.00 -3.82
CA ARG A 2 4.49 14.89 -2.79
C ARG A 2 5.11 15.19 -1.42
N THR A 3 4.41 15.89 -0.52
CA THR A 3 4.89 16.10 0.86
C THR A 3 4.81 14.79 1.64
N ALA A 4 5.59 14.66 2.72
CA ALA A 4 5.53 13.49 3.60
C ALA A 4 4.09 13.19 4.07
N ASP A 5 3.30 14.24 4.37
CA ASP A 5 1.88 14.07 4.75
C ASP A 5 0.99 13.56 3.61
N GLN A 6 1.27 13.96 2.37
CA GLN A 6 0.57 13.42 1.20
C GLN A 6 0.90 11.93 1.00
N VAL A 7 2.15 11.53 1.23
CA VAL A 7 2.59 10.13 1.16
C VAL A 7 1.95 9.31 2.29
N LYS A 8 1.92 9.82 3.53
CA LYS A 8 1.25 9.15 4.67
C LYS A 8 -0.24 8.96 4.43
N ARG A 9 -0.95 9.99 3.96
CA ARG A 9 -2.39 9.86 3.63
C ARG A 9 -2.62 8.77 2.58
N LYS A 10 -1.78 8.72 1.54
CA LYS A 10 -1.91 7.71 0.50
C LYS A 10 -1.59 6.31 1.02
N TYR A 11 -0.58 6.18 1.88
CA TYR A 11 -0.25 4.92 2.55
C TYR A 11 -1.45 4.40 3.35
N HIS A 12 -2.07 5.22 4.19
CA HIS A 12 -3.24 4.81 4.98
C HIS A 12 -4.45 4.42 4.11
N GLU A 13 -4.71 5.15 3.03
CA GLU A 13 -5.77 4.81 2.07
C GLU A 13 -5.54 3.43 1.44
N LEU A 14 -4.33 3.16 0.95
CA LEU A 14 -3.98 1.88 0.33
C LEU A 14 -3.98 0.74 1.35
N ALA A 15 -3.52 0.97 2.57
CA ALA A 15 -3.53 -0.01 3.65
C ALA A 15 -4.96 -0.41 4.04
N SER A 16 -5.86 0.57 4.19
CA SER A 16 -7.27 0.31 4.45
C SER A 16 -7.93 -0.47 3.31
N ARG A 17 -7.60 -0.15 2.06
CA ARG A 17 -8.10 -0.91 0.90
C ARG A 17 -7.59 -2.36 0.89
N LYS A 18 -6.32 -2.58 1.23
CA LYS A 18 -5.74 -3.93 1.33
C LYS A 18 -6.47 -4.75 2.38
N GLN A 19 -6.67 -4.20 3.58
CA GLN A 19 -7.44 -4.85 4.65
C GLN A 19 -8.86 -5.22 4.22
N ALA A 20 -9.54 -4.35 3.46
CA ALA A 20 -10.86 -4.65 2.93
C ALA A 20 -10.85 -5.82 1.94
N ILE A 21 -9.83 -5.90 1.06
CA ILE A 21 -9.66 -7.00 0.11
C ILE A 21 -9.32 -8.31 0.82
N GLU A 22 -8.46 -8.28 1.84
CA GLU A 22 -8.15 -9.43 2.68
C GLU A 22 -9.41 -9.95 3.40
N ALA A 23 -10.25 -9.05 3.94
CA ALA A 23 -11.51 -9.44 4.55
C ALA A 23 -12.50 -10.07 3.56
N LEU A 24 -12.51 -9.62 2.30
CA LEU A 24 -13.29 -10.25 1.22
C LEU A 24 -12.70 -11.60 0.83
N TYR A 25 -11.37 -11.74 0.80
CA TYR A 25 -10.68 -12.99 0.49
C TYR A 25 -11.06 -14.12 1.47
N GLU A 26 -11.14 -13.81 2.76
CA GLU A 26 -11.56 -14.78 3.79
C GLU A 26 -12.97 -15.32 3.55
N GLN A 27 -13.87 -14.46 3.04
CA GLN A 27 -15.27 -14.81 2.76
C GLN A 27 -15.47 -15.37 1.34
N ALA A 28 -14.48 -15.25 0.46
CA ALA A 28 -14.57 -15.63 -0.93
C ALA A 28 -14.45 -17.14 -1.14
N GLY A 29 -15.20 -17.66 -2.12
CA GLY A 29 -15.06 -19.01 -2.63
C GLY A 29 -13.77 -19.20 -3.45
N ALA A 30 -13.41 -20.46 -3.71
CA ALA A 30 -12.15 -20.83 -4.37
C ALA A 30 -11.92 -20.15 -5.73
N GLU A 31 -12.99 -19.85 -6.48
CA GLU A 31 -12.90 -19.20 -7.79
C GLU A 31 -12.50 -17.72 -7.72
N ALA A 32 -12.92 -17.00 -6.67
CA ALA A 32 -12.66 -15.56 -6.54
C ALA A 32 -11.37 -15.24 -5.77
N ARG A 33 -10.85 -16.20 -4.99
CA ARG A 33 -9.63 -16.05 -4.18
C ARG A 33 -8.38 -15.65 -4.99
N PRO A 34 -8.07 -16.26 -6.15
CA PRO A 34 -6.86 -15.90 -6.90
C PRO A 34 -6.84 -14.43 -7.34
N GLU A 35 -8.00 -13.89 -7.75
CA GLU A 35 -8.09 -12.49 -8.17
C GLU A 35 -7.94 -11.54 -6.98
N LEU A 36 -8.59 -11.83 -5.86
CA LEU A 36 -8.48 -11.03 -4.62
C LEU A 36 -7.06 -11.06 -4.05
N GLN A 37 -6.40 -12.22 -4.09
CA GLN A 37 -4.99 -12.35 -3.70
C GLN A 37 -4.11 -11.47 -4.59
N ALA A 38 -4.26 -11.56 -5.92
CA ALA A 38 -3.47 -10.73 -6.84
C ALA A 38 -3.73 -9.22 -6.64
N GLN A 39 -4.95 -8.83 -6.25
CA GLN A 39 -5.25 -7.44 -5.90
C GLN A 39 -4.55 -7.01 -4.60
N ALA A 40 -4.52 -7.86 -3.58
CA ALA A 40 -3.83 -7.60 -2.32
C ALA A 40 -2.31 -7.49 -2.51
N GLU A 41 -1.71 -8.37 -3.30
CA GLU A 41 -0.27 -8.36 -3.64
C GLU A 41 0.12 -7.05 -4.34
N ARG A 42 -0.66 -6.58 -5.32
CA ARG A 42 -0.41 -5.27 -5.96
C ARG A 42 -0.48 -4.09 -5.00
N LEU A 43 -1.34 -4.16 -3.97
CA LEU A 43 -1.41 -3.11 -2.94
C LEU A 43 -0.23 -3.18 -1.98
N GLU A 44 0.24 -4.39 -1.64
CA GLU A 44 1.45 -4.62 -0.85
C GLU A 44 2.67 -3.96 -1.51
N GLU A 45 2.88 -4.19 -2.81
CA GLU A 45 3.98 -3.60 -3.56
C GLU A 45 3.95 -2.06 -3.52
N GLN A 46 2.76 -1.47 -3.65
CA GLN A 46 2.57 -0.02 -3.57
C GLN A 46 2.85 0.52 -2.17
N LEU A 47 2.43 -0.21 -1.13
CA LEU A 47 2.68 0.16 0.27
C LEU A 47 4.17 0.12 0.59
N LEU A 48 4.88 -0.91 0.15
CA LEU A 48 6.33 -1.04 0.32
C LEU A 48 7.09 0.15 -0.29
N LEU A 49 6.68 0.60 -1.47
CA LEU A 49 7.28 1.77 -2.11
C LEU A 49 7.04 3.05 -1.30
N LEU A 50 5.81 3.26 -0.80
CA LEU A 50 5.49 4.44 -0.01
C LEU A 50 6.19 4.41 1.35
N GLU A 51 6.32 3.25 1.97
CA GLU A 51 7.11 3.06 3.18
C GLU A 51 8.59 3.39 2.95
N TRP A 52 9.16 2.96 1.82
CA TRP A 52 10.51 3.36 1.45
C TRP A 52 10.64 4.88 1.30
N VAL A 53 9.68 5.54 0.66
CA VAL A 53 9.69 7.02 0.51
C VAL A 53 9.57 7.73 1.87
N LEU A 54 8.77 7.21 2.80
CA LEU A 54 8.60 7.79 4.13
C LEU A 54 9.85 7.63 5.00
N ASN A 55 10.62 6.56 4.79
CA ASN A 55 11.82 6.24 5.56
C ASN A 55 13.12 6.61 4.83
N ALA A 56 13.05 7.12 3.59
CA ALA A 56 14.22 7.55 2.85
C ALA A 56 14.92 8.68 3.61
N PRO A 57 16.26 8.64 3.77
CA PRO A 57 16.98 9.70 4.45
C PRO A 57 16.77 11.01 3.70
N MET A 58 16.29 12.04 4.41
CA MET A 58 16.24 13.40 3.86
C MET A 58 17.67 13.92 3.77
N GLY A 59 18.36 13.60 2.67
CA GLY A 59 19.63 14.21 2.34
C GLY A 59 19.41 15.69 2.07
N SER A 60 19.92 16.54 2.97
CA SER A 60 20.07 17.98 2.75
C SER A 60 20.92 18.23 1.50
N TYR A 61 20.30 18.26 0.33
CA TYR A 61 20.88 18.92 -0.85
C TYR A 61 20.64 20.42 -0.76
N HIS A 62 21.19 21.01 0.28
CA HIS A 62 21.47 22.44 0.38
C HIS A 62 22.86 22.56 1.01
N GLY A 63 23.88 22.44 0.16
CA GLY A 63 25.18 23.06 0.37
C GLY A 63 25.21 24.40 -0.35
#